data_AF-A0A318RH37-F1
#
_entry.id   AF-A0A318RH37-F1
#
_cell.length_a   1.000
_cell.length_b   1.000
_cell.length_c   1.000
_cell.angle_alpha   90.00
_cell.angle_beta   90.00
_cell.angle_gamma   90.00
#
_symmetry.space_group_name_H-M   'P 1'
#
loop_
_entity.id
_entity.type
_entity.pdbx_description
1 polymer ?
#
loop_
_entity_poly.entity_id
_entity_poly.type
_entity_poly.pdbx_seq_one_letter_code
_entity_poly.pdbx_strand_id
1 'polypeptide(L)'
;MRQLIPGAIPTRADRTRDVLAAVALLVSAALEWNADTVGAGRIDVVAVTALSVLSLVLPAASRRGVFGPRWTPARLRLAKVLLGVPYLVLVAVYLGWDVMSRWTGWDYGSTGLGPAVWIGFAGAVLAAQPRECELFDVVDVRPTRALARTVLAVIGGLFAVSALSAVATALYRFVDGIDAVAGVRMGVLDPLVSALIALCWLAIVGQLVAATVAGRVGGALCLTLLGWAAATWALLVSIPGAPFDSLDTVQLGYLGIGVLGGLGAAAASPALAAPPAMTQRDYYLPPLRLVLVVSTLWVAVSVVRLTLYSASVATLAALVFFTAAVAGATYVRERLSDGDAEHRGVLLSVAAMLIAIGIAVLVTMGVRVNWNYPAPMALWLTGFVVPALILWREVLAPGLRPPHESAFPPDGFIDWAAQGPGAHTGGTNR
;
A
#
# COMPACT_ATOMS: atom_id res chain seq x y z
N MET A 1 -3.07 -32.33 -33.05
CA MET A 1 -2.23 -32.02 -31.87
C MET A 1 -2.53 -30.60 -31.42
N ARG A 2 -3.13 -30.40 -30.24
CA ARG A 2 -3.39 -29.07 -29.67
C ARG A 2 -2.06 -28.48 -29.22
N GLN A 3 -1.58 -27.42 -29.88
CA GLN A 3 -0.56 -26.58 -29.30
C GLN A 3 -1.16 -25.94 -28.03
N LEU A 4 -0.77 -26.48 -26.87
CA LEU A 4 -0.92 -25.78 -25.61
C LEU A 4 -0.20 -24.45 -25.79
N ILE A 5 -0.94 -23.34 -25.71
CA ILE A 5 -0.35 -22.00 -25.60
C ILE A 5 0.72 -22.11 -24.51
N PRO A 6 2.02 -21.87 -24.80
CA PRO A 6 3.05 -21.92 -23.78
C PRO A 6 2.83 -20.73 -22.85
N GLY A 7 1.97 -20.90 -21.87
CA GLY A 7 1.77 -19.92 -20.81
C GLY A 7 3.05 -19.84 -19.99
N ALA A 8 3.62 -18.64 -19.88
CA ALA A 8 4.76 -18.38 -19.02
C ALA A 8 4.49 -18.93 -17.61
N ILE A 9 5.50 -19.59 -17.02
CA ILE A 9 5.41 -20.18 -15.68
C ILE A 9 5.25 -19.03 -14.67
N PRO A 10 4.31 -19.12 -13.69
CA PRO A 10 4.17 -18.09 -12.66
C PRO A 10 5.47 -17.86 -11.90
N THR A 11 5.87 -16.59 -11.78
CA THR A 11 7.09 -16.20 -11.06
C THR A 11 6.93 -16.44 -9.56
N ARG A 12 8.03 -16.36 -8.80
CA ARG A 12 7.95 -16.42 -7.33
C ARG A 12 7.14 -15.24 -6.77
N ALA A 13 7.27 -14.06 -7.39
CA ALA A 13 6.52 -12.87 -7.04
C ALA A 13 5.01 -13.09 -7.26
N ASP A 14 4.61 -13.65 -8.41
CA ASP A 14 3.21 -13.97 -8.71
C ASP A 14 2.57 -14.87 -7.64
N ARG A 15 3.28 -15.94 -7.23
CA ARG A 15 2.77 -16.87 -6.20
C ARG A 15 2.68 -16.21 -4.83
N THR A 16 3.69 -15.44 -4.45
CA THR A 16 3.70 -14.73 -3.17
C THR A 16 2.52 -13.77 -3.10
N ARG A 17 2.26 -13.05 -4.19
CA ARG A 17 1.13 -12.14 -4.31
C ARG A 17 -0.23 -12.85 -4.23
N ASP A 18 -0.39 -13.98 -4.92
CA ASP A 18 -1.62 -14.79 -4.82
C ASP A 18 -1.85 -15.31 -3.38
N VAL A 19 -0.79 -15.77 -2.71
CA VAL A 19 -0.85 -16.24 -1.31
C VAL A 19 -1.20 -15.08 -0.38
N LEU A 20 -0.55 -13.93 -0.53
CA LEU A 20 -0.87 -12.74 0.27
C LEU A 20 -2.30 -12.28 0.06
N ALA A 21 -2.80 -12.30 -1.17
CA ALA A 21 -4.20 -11.98 -1.47
C ALA A 21 -5.16 -12.96 -0.79
N ALA A 22 -4.89 -14.26 -0.88
CA ALA A 22 -5.71 -15.29 -0.22
C ALA A 22 -5.68 -15.15 1.30
N VAL A 23 -4.49 -14.98 1.90
CA VAL A 23 -4.33 -14.80 3.35
C VAL A 23 -5.07 -13.54 3.81
N ALA A 24 -4.92 -12.41 3.11
CA ALA A 24 -5.61 -11.18 3.46
C ALA A 24 -7.14 -11.35 3.39
N LEU A 25 -7.68 -11.99 2.35
CA LEU A 25 -9.11 -12.27 2.22
C LEU A 25 -9.63 -13.21 3.33
N LEU A 26 -8.88 -14.26 3.67
CA LEU A 26 -9.27 -15.22 4.72
C LEU A 26 -9.16 -14.63 6.12
N VAL A 27 -8.07 -13.92 6.42
CA VAL A 27 -7.89 -13.23 7.70
C VAL A 27 -8.96 -12.17 7.88
N SER A 28 -9.28 -11.41 6.83
CA SER A 28 -10.39 -10.45 6.84
C SER A 28 -11.72 -11.08 7.27
N ALA A 29 -11.99 -12.34 6.94
CA ALA A 29 -13.23 -12.99 7.37
C ALA A 29 -13.26 -13.24 8.88
N ALA A 30 -12.11 -13.40 9.53
CA ALA A 30 -12.00 -13.62 10.98
C ALA A 30 -11.91 -12.31 11.79
N LEU A 31 -11.75 -11.17 11.13
CA LEU A 31 -11.61 -9.86 11.77
C LEU A 31 -12.95 -9.13 11.89
N GLU A 32 -13.00 -8.17 12.81
CA GLU A 32 -14.13 -7.24 12.98
C GLU A 32 -14.33 -6.45 11.67
N TRP A 33 -15.54 -6.59 11.11
CA TRP A 33 -16.00 -5.78 9.98
C TRP A 33 -16.47 -4.40 10.43
N ASN A 34 -17.07 -4.36 11.60
CA ASN A 34 -17.52 -3.16 12.31
C ASN A 34 -17.61 -3.50 13.81
N ALA A 35 -18.13 -2.58 14.62
CA ALA A 35 -18.19 -2.72 16.08
C ALA A 35 -18.89 -4.01 16.56
N ASP A 36 -19.89 -4.48 15.82
CA ASP A 36 -20.81 -5.51 16.31
C ASP A 36 -20.67 -6.84 15.58
N THR A 37 -19.98 -6.86 14.43
CA THR A 37 -19.94 -8.03 13.55
C THR A 37 -18.55 -8.33 13.00
N VAL A 38 -18.21 -9.62 13.00
CA VAL A 38 -17.04 -10.18 12.33
C VAL A 38 -17.37 -10.43 10.86
N GLY A 39 -16.39 -10.31 9.96
CA GLY A 39 -16.58 -10.47 8.51
C GLY A 39 -17.31 -11.76 8.10
N ALA A 40 -16.99 -12.89 8.73
CA ALA A 40 -17.63 -14.19 8.47
C ALA A 40 -19.12 -14.25 8.87
N GLY A 41 -19.57 -13.36 9.78
CA GLY A 41 -20.97 -13.28 10.19
C GLY A 41 -21.87 -12.56 9.17
N ARG A 42 -21.28 -11.98 8.11
CA ARG A 42 -21.98 -11.15 7.14
C ARG A 42 -22.02 -11.82 5.76
N ILE A 43 -23.22 -12.15 5.28
CA ILE A 43 -23.39 -12.88 4.02
C ILE A 43 -22.90 -12.09 2.80
N ASP A 44 -23.09 -10.77 2.79
CA ASP A 44 -22.61 -9.86 1.76
C ASP A 44 -21.07 -9.86 1.68
N VAL A 45 -20.40 -9.78 2.84
CA VAL A 45 -18.93 -9.84 2.96
C VAL A 45 -18.40 -11.20 2.51
N VAL A 46 -19.00 -12.29 2.98
CA VAL A 46 -18.60 -13.65 2.60
C VAL A 46 -18.75 -13.87 1.09
N ALA A 47 -19.85 -13.40 0.49
CA ALA A 47 -20.08 -13.52 -0.94
C ALA A 47 -19.01 -12.79 -1.78
N VAL A 48 -18.72 -11.52 -1.48
CA VAL A 48 -17.69 -10.77 -2.23
C VAL A 48 -16.28 -11.30 -1.99
N THR A 49 -16.01 -11.83 -0.78
CA THR A 49 -14.74 -12.48 -0.44
C THR A 49 -14.57 -13.76 -1.26
N ALA A 50 -15.62 -14.59 -1.36
CA ALA A 50 -15.60 -15.81 -2.17
C ALA A 50 -15.36 -15.52 -3.66
N LEU A 51 -16.01 -14.47 -4.22
CA LEU A 51 -15.75 -14.03 -5.59
C LEU A 51 -14.29 -13.57 -5.79
N SER A 52 -13.74 -12.85 -4.82
CA SER A 52 -12.35 -12.39 -4.83
C SER A 52 -11.37 -13.58 -4.76
N VAL A 53 -11.65 -14.58 -3.92
CA VAL A 53 -10.86 -15.83 -3.86
C VAL A 53 -10.96 -16.62 -5.18
N LEU A 54 -12.15 -16.71 -5.77
CA LEU A 54 -12.36 -17.37 -7.06
C LEU A 54 -11.49 -16.75 -8.17
N SER A 55 -11.28 -15.43 -8.12
CA SER A 55 -10.41 -14.73 -9.08
C SER A 55 -8.96 -15.24 -9.07
N LEU A 56 -8.46 -15.74 -7.93
CA LEU A 56 -7.12 -16.32 -7.79
C LEU A 56 -6.99 -17.69 -8.47
N VAL A 57 -8.10 -18.41 -8.59
CA VAL A 57 -8.17 -19.75 -9.19
C VAL A 57 -8.27 -19.67 -10.72
N LEU A 58 -8.84 -18.58 -11.26
CA LEU A 58 -9.06 -18.41 -12.70
C LEU A 58 -7.81 -18.66 -13.56
N PRO A 59 -6.60 -18.17 -13.23
CA PRO A 59 -5.42 -18.43 -14.05
C PRO A 59 -5.03 -19.91 -14.08
N ALA A 60 -5.22 -20.63 -12.98
CA ALA A 60 -4.97 -22.06 -12.91
C ALA A 60 -6.01 -22.87 -13.71
N ALA A 61 -7.28 -22.47 -13.66
CA ALA A 61 -8.34 -23.08 -14.48
C ALA A 61 -8.12 -22.79 -15.98
N SER A 62 -7.70 -21.57 -16.32
CA SER A 62 -7.35 -21.17 -17.69
C SER A 62 -6.21 -22.01 -18.26
N ARG A 63 -5.15 -22.25 -17.50
CA ARG A 63 -4.01 -23.09 -17.93
C ARG A 63 -4.40 -24.55 -18.16
N ARG A 64 -5.42 -25.05 -17.47
CA ARG A 64 -5.98 -26.40 -17.68
C ARG A 64 -6.95 -26.48 -18.86
N GLY A 65 -7.19 -25.38 -19.58
CA GLY A 65 -8.04 -25.36 -20.77
C GLY A 65 -9.55 -25.39 -20.47
N VAL A 66 -9.99 -25.07 -19.25
CA VAL A 66 -11.40 -25.14 -18.82
C VAL A 66 -12.32 -24.24 -19.66
N PHE A 67 -11.83 -23.07 -20.09
CA PHE A 67 -12.64 -22.05 -20.77
C PHE A 67 -12.66 -22.15 -22.31
N GLY A 68 -12.01 -23.19 -22.88
CA GLY A 68 -11.97 -23.43 -24.32
C GLY A 68 -11.04 -22.49 -25.11
N PRO A 69 -10.98 -22.63 -26.44
CA PRO A 69 -9.98 -21.98 -27.31
C PRO A 69 -10.20 -20.48 -27.53
N ARG A 70 -11.40 -19.96 -27.22
CA ARG A 70 -11.72 -18.53 -27.33
C ARG A 70 -11.23 -17.73 -26.12
N TRP A 71 -10.69 -18.39 -25.09
CA TRP A 71 -10.26 -17.74 -23.87
C TRP A 71 -8.85 -17.16 -24.04
N THR A 72 -8.75 -15.84 -23.96
CA THR A 72 -7.48 -15.11 -24.13
C THR A 72 -6.98 -14.58 -22.79
N PRO A 73 -5.67 -14.32 -22.63
CA PRO A 73 -5.12 -13.69 -21.42
C PRO A 73 -5.79 -12.34 -21.10
N ALA A 74 -6.19 -11.58 -22.12
CA ALA A 74 -6.94 -10.32 -21.93
C ALA A 74 -8.30 -10.54 -21.26
N ARG A 75 -9.05 -11.58 -21.68
CA ARG A 75 -10.33 -11.95 -21.07
C ARG A 75 -10.14 -12.46 -19.64
N LEU A 76 -9.07 -13.20 -19.38
CA LEU A 76 -8.71 -13.63 -18.03
C LEU A 76 -8.49 -12.43 -17.10
N ARG A 77 -7.67 -11.45 -17.51
CA ARG A 77 -7.42 -10.24 -16.72
C ARG A 77 -8.70 -9.45 -16.46
N LEU A 78 -9.55 -9.28 -17.48
CA LEU A 78 -10.84 -8.62 -17.32
C LEU A 78 -11.74 -9.38 -16.34
N ALA A 79 -11.83 -10.70 -16.44
CA ALA A 79 -12.62 -11.52 -15.53
C ALA A 79 -12.16 -11.41 -14.07
N LYS A 80 -10.84 -11.35 -13.83
CA LYS A 80 -10.29 -11.12 -12.48
C LYS A 80 -10.72 -9.78 -11.91
N VAL A 81 -10.63 -8.71 -12.71
CA VAL A 81 -11.09 -7.39 -12.30
C VAL A 81 -12.59 -7.39 -12.01
N LEU A 82 -13.39 -7.98 -12.91
CA LEU A 82 -14.85 -8.08 -12.72
C LEU A 82 -15.22 -8.84 -11.44
N LEU A 83 -14.49 -9.88 -11.06
CA LEU A 83 -14.71 -10.59 -9.80
C LEU A 83 -14.29 -9.79 -8.55
N GLY A 84 -13.35 -8.85 -8.68
CA GLY A 84 -12.94 -7.95 -7.60
C GLY A 84 -13.82 -6.70 -7.44
N VAL A 85 -14.50 -6.26 -8.51
CA VAL A 85 -15.39 -5.08 -8.49
C VAL A 85 -16.46 -5.14 -7.38
N PRO A 86 -17.15 -6.27 -7.14
CA PRO A 86 -18.13 -6.36 -6.05
C PRO A 86 -17.56 -5.98 -4.68
N TYR A 87 -16.31 -6.35 -4.38
CA TYR A 87 -15.66 -5.98 -3.12
C TYR A 87 -15.41 -4.47 -3.04
N LEU A 88 -14.90 -3.87 -4.12
CA LEU A 88 -14.71 -2.41 -4.21
C LEU A 88 -16.04 -1.66 -4.01
N VAL A 89 -17.12 -2.13 -4.65
CA VAL A 89 -18.45 -1.55 -4.51
C VAL A 89 -18.94 -1.65 -3.06
N LEU A 90 -18.76 -2.81 -2.43
CA LEU A 90 -19.13 -3.02 -1.03
C LEU A 90 -18.43 -2.00 -0.12
N VAL A 91 -17.10 -1.87 -0.25
CA VAL A 91 -16.31 -0.91 0.53
C VAL A 91 -16.77 0.53 0.28
N ALA A 92 -17.02 0.90 -0.98
CA ALA A 92 -17.50 2.24 -1.34
C ALA A 92 -18.88 2.55 -0.72
N VAL A 93 -19.79 1.57 -0.70
CA VAL A 93 -21.12 1.71 -0.09
C VAL A 93 -21.01 1.89 1.42
N TYR A 94 -20.26 1.03 2.12
CA TYR A 94 -20.10 1.15 3.58
C TYR A 94 -19.35 2.42 3.99
N LEU A 95 -18.35 2.83 3.21
CA LEU A 95 -17.65 4.09 3.43
C LEU A 95 -18.57 5.29 3.20
N GLY A 96 -19.36 5.27 2.12
CA GLY A 96 -20.36 6.30 1.87
C GLY A 96 -21.40 6.38 2.99
N TRP A 97 -21.82 5.23 3.51
CA TRP A 97 -22.72 5.14 4.65
C TRP A 97 -22.11 5.75 5.91
N ASP A 98 -20.88 5.37 6.24
CA ASP A 98 -20.13 5.88 7.38
C ASP A 98 -19.99 7.42 7.31
N VAL A 99 -19.69 7.96 6.12
CA VAL A 99 -19.68 9.41 5.88
C VAL A 99 -21.06 10.05 6.09
N MET A 100 -22.14 9.44 5.56
CA MET A 100 -23.49 10.02 5.60
C MET A 100 -24.13 9.94 6.99
N SER A 101 -23.82 8.92 7.78
CA SER A 101 -24.37 8.70 9.13
C SER A 101 -24.16 9.91 10.05
N ARG A 102 -23.07 10.66 9.85
CA ARG A 102 -22.79 11.91 10.58
C ARG A 102 -23.83 13.01 10.30
N TRP A 103 -24.33 13.09 9.08
CA TRP A 103 -25.14 14.20 8.59
C TRP A 103 -26.65 13.92 8.69
N THR A 104 -27.05 12.65 8.62
CA THR A 104 -28.46 12.27 8.58
C THR A 104 -29.04 11.96 9.96
N GLY A 105 -28.19 11.79 11.00
CA GLY A 105 -28.63 11.38 12.33
C GLY A 105 -29.20 9.95 12.40
N TRP A 106 -29.08 9.20 11.30
CA TRP A 106 -29.50 7.81 11.20
C TRP A 106 -28.33 6.89 11.52
N ASP A 107 -28.42 6.20 12.66
CA ASP A 107 -27.46 5.18 13.07
C ASP A 107 -27.99 3.80 12.67
N TYR A 108 -27.60 3.33 11.49
CA TYR A 108 -28.05 2.05 10.96
C TYR A 108 -27.03 0.97 11.26
N GLY A 109 -26.90 0.67 12.56
CA GLY A 109 -26.18 -0.49 13.08
C GLY A 109 -24.65 -0.38 12.97
N SER A 110 -24.02 -0.35 14.14
CA SER A 110 -22.59 -0.56 14.41
C SER A 110 -21.64 0.48 13.78
N THR A 111 -21.24 1.44 14.61
CA THR A 111 -20.32 2.54 14.31
C THR A 111 -19.00 2.05 13.70
N GLY A 112 -18.72 2.46 12.46
CA GLY A 112 -17.39 2.39 11.84
C GLY A 112 -17.01 1.12 11.10
N LEU A 113 -15.89 1.23 10.38
CA LEU A 113 -15.28 0.18 9.56
C LEU A 113 -14.11 -0.43 10.31
N GLY A 114 -14.24 -1.71 10.64
CA GLY A 114 -13.19 -2.47 11.30
C GLY A 114 -12.08 -2.92 10.35
N PRO A 115 -11.01 -3.53 10.90
CA PRO A 115 -9.79 -3.89 10.17
C PRO A 115 -10.04 -4.90 9.04
N ALA A 116 -11.10 -5.72 9.15
CA ALA A 116 -11.50 -6.65 8.09
C ALA A 116 -11.70 -5.94 6.75
N VAL A 117 -12.44 -4.81 6.76
CA VAL A 117 -12.73 -4.05 5.54
C VAL A 117 -11.42 -3.73 4.80
N TRP A 118 -10.35 -3.44 5.53
CA TRP A 118 -9.11 -2.87 5.02
C TRP A 118 -8.23 -3.95 4.43
N ILE A 119 -8.04 -5.01 5.21
CA ILE A 119 -7.20 -6.14 4.86
C ILE A 119 -7.86 -6.92 3.73
N GLY A 120 -9.17 -7.14 3.81
CA GLY A 120 -9.91 -7.81 2.75
C GLY A 120 -9.97 -6.96 1.48
N PHE A 121 -10.08 -5.63 1.57
CA PHE A 121 -10.00 -4.76 0.40
C PHE A 121 -8.63 -4.80 -0.27
N ALA A 122 -7.55 -4.75 0.51
CA ALA A 122 -6.19 -4.95 -0.01
C ALA A 122 -6.06 -6.33 -0.68
N GLY A 123 -6.58 -7.40 -0.07
CA GLY A 123 -6.59 -8.75 -0.62
C GLY A 123 -7.38 -8.85 -1.94
N ALA A 124 -8.57 -8.26 -2.01
CA ALA A 124 -9.40 -8.24 -3.21
C ALA A 124 -8.72 -7.49 -4.36
N VAL A 125 -8.15 -6.32 -4.07
CA VAL A 125 -7.37 -5.55 -5.04
C VAL A 125 -6.12 -6.32 -5.47
N LEU A 126 -5.46 -7.03 -4.56
CA LEU A 126 -4.31 -7.87 -4.90
C LEU A 126 -4.70 -9.00 -5.86
N ALA A 127 -5.84 -9.65 -5.61
CA ALA A 127 -6.37 -10.76 -6.39
C ALA A 127 -6.85 -10.35 -7.79
N ALA A 128 -7.46 -9.16 -7.90
CA ALA A 128 -7.98 -8.61 -9.14
C ALA A 128 -6.87 -8.22 -10.15
N GLN A 129 -5.63 -8.04 -9.68
CA GLN A 129 -4.53 -7.55 -10.51
C GLN A 129 -3.94 -8.61 -11.45
N PRO A 130 -3.36 -8.18 -12.58
CA PRO A 130 -2.68 -9.09 -13.50
C PRO A 130 -1.39 -9.64 -12.88
N ARG A 131 -1.02 -10.87 -13.27
CA ARG A 131 0.28 -11.48 -12.95
C ARG A 131 1.34 -11.07 -13.96
N GLU A 132 2.61 -11.09 -13.59
CA GLU A 132 3.72 -10.89 -14.53
C GLU A 132 3.65 -11.89 -15.67
N CYS A 133 3.40 -13.18 -15.36
CA CYS A 133 3.26 -14.23 -16.37
C CYS A 133 2.11 -13.98 -17.38
N GLU A 134 1.11 -13.16 -17.01
CA GLU A 134 -0.04 -12.83 -17.85
C GLU A 134 0.21 -11.61 -18.76
N LEU A 135 1.35 -10.92 -18.60
CA LEU A 135 1.70 -9.72 -19.36
C LEU A 135 2.64 -10.00 -20.55
N PHE A 136 3.32 -11.16 -20.59
CA PHE A 136 4.27 -11.51 -21.66
C PHE A 136 3.62 -11.77 -23.03
N ASP A 137 2.36 -12.22 -23.05
CA ASP A 137 1.66 -12.66 -24.25
C ASP A 137 0.82 -11.54 -24.91
N VAL A 138 1.20 -10.27 -24.71
CA VAL A 138 0.42 -9.13 -25.19
C VAL A 138 1.26 -8.27 -26.12
N VAL A 139 0.83 -8.21 -27.39
CA VAL A 139 1.37 -7.30 -28.41
C VAL A 139 1.26 -5.83 -27.95
N ASP A 140 0.26 -5.50 -27.12
CA ASP A 140 0.10 -4.18 -26.51
C ASP A 140 -0.28 -4.22 -25.01
N VAL A 141 0.64 -3.79 -24.14
CA VAL A 141 0.44 -3.71 -22.67
C VAL A 141 -0.30 -2.44 -22.25
N ARG A 142 -0.41 -1.42 -23.13
CA ARG A 142 -1.02 -0.11 -22.83
C ARG A 142 -2.43 -0.19 -22.23
N PRO A 143 -3.40 -0.98 -22.77
CA PRO A 143 -4.75 -1.03 -22.18
C PRO A 143 -4.76 -1.60 -20.77
N THR A 144 -3.89 -2.58 -20.47
CA THR A 144 -3.78 -3.16 -19.14
C THR A 144 -3.19 -2.15 -18.14
N ARG A 145 -2.18 -1.38 -18.58
CA ARG A 145 -1.61 -0.31 -17.78
C ARG A 145 -2.60 0.83 -17.54
N ALA A 146 -3.38 1.20 -18.56
CA ALA A 146 -4.45 2.20 -18.43
C ALA A 146 -5.49 1.75 -17.41
N LEU A 147 -5.96 0.50 -17.48
CA LEU A 147 -6.89 -0.06 -16.49
C LEU A 147 -6.31 -0.04 -15.08
N ALA A 148 -5.04 -0.44 -14.89
CA ALA A 148 -4.40 -0.41 -13.58
C ALA A 148 -4.29 1.02 -13.01
N ARG A 149 -3.99 2.01 -13.86
CA ARG A 149 -4.00 3.43 -13.48
C ARG A 149 -5.40 3.91 -13.11
N THR A 150 -6.42 3.52 -13.86
CA THR A 150 -7.82 3.85 -13.55
C THR A 150 -8.23 3.27 -12.20
N VAL A 151 -7.93 1.99 -11.94
CA VAL A 151 -8.22 1.36 -10.63
C VAL A 151 -7.51 2.12 -9.51
N LEU A 152 -6.21 2.42 -9.68
CA LEU A 152 -5.47 3.19 -8.68
C LEU A 152 -6.08 4.59 -8.45
N ALA A 153 -6.48 5.29 -9.51
CA ALA A 153 -7.10 6.60 -9.42
C ALA A 153 -8.48 6.56 -8.76
N VAL A 154 -9.30 5.54 -9.04
CA VAL A 154 -10.60 5.34 -8.39
C VAL A 154 -10.44 5.11 -6.89
N ILE A 155 -9.50 4.25 -6.49
CA ILE A 155 -9.22 4.02 -5.06
C ILE A 155 -8.62 5.28 -4.41
N GLY A 156 -7.79 6.04 -5.14
CA GLY A 156 -7.30 7.34 -4.70
C GLY A 156 -8.41 8.37 -4.51
N GLY A 157 -9.42 8.35 -5.38
CA GLY A 157 -10.63 9.16 -5.25
C GLY A 157 -11.44 8.80 -4.02
N LEU A 158 -11.59 7.50 -3.71
CA LEU A 158 -12.23 7.04 -2.48
C LEU A 158 -11.50 7.57 -1.24
N PHE A 159 -10.18 7.48 -1.20
CA PHE A 159 -9.38 8.05 -0.11
C PHE A 159 -9.55 9.57 -0.01
N ALA A 160 -9.59 10.27 -1.15
CA ALA A 160 -9.79 11.71 -1.17
C ALA A 160 -11.16 12.11 -0.59
N VAL A 161 -12.21 11.37 -0.93
CA VAL A 161 -13.54 11.58 -0.36
C VAL A 161 -13.50 11.35 1.16
N SER A 162 -12.92 10.25 1.64
CA SER A 162 -12.77 10.00 3.09
C SER A 162 -12.03 11.12 3.81
N ALA A 163 -10.89 11.55 3.28
CA ALA A 163 -10.07 12.60 3.89
C ALA A 163 -10.80 13.95 3.91
N LEU A 164 -11.50 14.32 2.83
CA LEU A 164 -12.28 15.55 2.77
C LEU A 164 -13.49 15.50 3.72
N SER A 165 -14.15 14.35 3.84
CA SER A 165 -15.22 14.15 4.82
C SER A 165 -14.72 14.21 6.26
N ALA A 166 -13.51 13.70 6.54
CA ALA A 166 -12.86 13.84 7.84
C ALA A 166 -12.55 15.31 8.16
N VAL A 167 -12.04 16.07 7.18
CA VAL A 167 -11.81 17.53 7.30
C VAL A 167 -13.12 18.25 7.61
N ALA A 168 -14.18 18.00 6.83
CA ALA A 168 -15.48 18.63 7.03
C ALA A 168 -16.04 18.33 8.43
N THR A 169 -15.93 17.08 8.87
CA THR A 169 -16.36 16.64 10.22
C THR A 169 -15.56 17.34 11.31
N ALA A 170 -14.25 17.49 11.13
CA ALA A 170 -13.39 18.15 12.09
C ALA A 170 -13.68 19.66 12.17
N LEU A 171 -13.88 20.34 11.04
CA LEU A 171 -14.29 21.75 11.01
C LEU A 171 -15.68 21.96 11.62
N TYR A 172 -16.62 21.05 11.38
CA TYR A 172 -17.93 21.11 12.00
C TYR A 172 -17.84 21.01 13.53
N ARG A 173 -17.05 20.07 14.06
CA ARG A 173 -16.78 19.95 15.51
C ARG A 173 -16.11 21.18 16.09
N PHE A 174 -15.25 21.84 15.32
CA PHE A 174 -14.64 23.10 15.73
C PHE A 174 -15.70 24.19 15.92
N VAL A 175 -16.62 24.35 14.96
CA VAL A 175 -17.70 25.35 15.02
C VAL A 175 -18.67 25.04 16.17
N ASP A 176 -19.16 23.80 16.27
CA ASP A 176 -20.03 23.38 17.38
C ASP A 176 -19.35 23.61 18.75
N GLY A 177 -18.04 23.37 18.82
CA GLY A 177 -17.24 23.59 20.03
C GLY A 177 -17.09 25.05 20.43
N ILE A 178 -17.11 25.98 19.47
CA ILE A 178 -17.11 27.43 19.72
C ILE A 178 -18.46 27.84 20.32
N ASP A 179 -19.56 27.37 19.74
CA ASP A 179 -20.92 27.74 20.16
C ASP A 179 -21.28 27.20 21.55
N ALA A 180 -20.75 26.03 21.91
CA ALA A 180 -20.97 25.40 23.20
C ALA A 180 -20.21 26.06 24.36
N VAL A 181 -19.19 26.89 24.09
CA VAL A 181 -18.19 27.28 25.10
C VAL A 181 -17.78 28.75 24.98
N ALA A 182 -18.55 29.65 25.61
CA ALA A 182 -18.15 31.02 25.94
C ALA A 182 -16.99 31.11 26.98
N GLY A 183 -16.13 30.09 27.07
CA GLY A 183 -15.07 29.96 28.08
C GLY A 183 -13.91 29.09 27.60
N VAL A 184 -12.96 29.71 26.92
CA VAL A 184 -11.69 29.19 26.38
C VAL A 184 -11.21 27.88 27.02
N ARG A 185 -11.61 26.73 26.45
CA ARG A 185 -10.97 25.44 26.70
C ARG A 185 -10.06 25.10 25.53
N MET A 186 -8.81 24.73 25.83
CA MET A 186 -7.77 24.30 24.88
C MET A 186 -8.21 23.12 23.96
N GLY A 187 -9.27 22.38 24.33
CA GLY A 187 -9.85 21.31 23.50
C GLY A 187 -10.59 21.79 22.24
N VAL A 188 -10.85 23.10 22.09
CA VAL A 188 -11.49 23.65 20.88
C VAL A 188 -10.56 23.57 19.66
N LEU A 189 -9.23 23.60 19.83
CA LEU A 189 -8.29 23.61 18.69
C LEU A 189 -7.96 22.22 18.13
N ASP A 190 -8.27 21.14 18.86
CA ASP A 190 -7.98 19.76 18.43
C ASP A 190 -8.57 19.43 17.05
N PRO A 191 -9.84 19.76 16.74
CA PRO A 191 -10.41 19.47 15.43
C PRO A 191 -9.72 20.24 14.30
N LEU A 192 -9.20 21.44 14.55
CA LEU A 192 -8.45 22.20 13.53
C LEU A 192 -7.12 21.50 13.22
N VAL A 193 -6.42 20.99 14.23
CA VAL A 193 -5.20 20.20 14.07
C VAL A 193 -5.51 18.90 13.30
N SER A 194 -6.61 18.21 13.62
CA SER A 194 -7.09 17.03 12.87
C SER A 194 -7.33 17.34 11.39
N ALA A 195 -8.03 18.44 11.10
CA ALA A 195 -8.32 18.88 9.74
C ALA A 195 -7.02 19.16 8.96
N LEU A 196 -6.04 19.83 9.58
CA LEU A 196 -4.76 20.08 8.94
C LEU A 196 -3.99 18.79 8.65
N ILE A 197 -3.93 17.86 9.61
CA ILE A 197 -3.31 16.54 9.43
C ILE A 197 -3.98 15.80 8.26
N ALA A 198 -5.31 15.86 8.18
CA ALA A 198 -6.07 15.24 7.11
C ALA A 198 -5.72 15.79 5.73
N LEU A 199 -5.62 17.13 5.61
CA LEU A 199 -5.20 17.79 4.38
C LEU A 199 -3.76 17.46 4.00
N CYS A 200 -2.85 17.38 4.98
CA CYS A 200 -1.46 16.97 4.73
C CYS A 200 -1.40 15.52 4.20
N TRP A 201 -2.15 14.60 4.79
CA TRP A 201 -2.23 13.21 4.28
C TRP A 201 -2.87 13.13 2.90
N LEU A 202 -3.92 13.91 2.65
CA LEU A 202 -4.52 14.04 1.32
C LEU A 202 -3.50 14.51 0.29
N ALA A 203 -2.69 15.52 0.62
CA ALA A 203 -1.64 16.03 -0.25
C ALA A 203 -0.53 14.98 -0.48
N ILE A 204 -0.06 14.30 0.57
CA ILE A 204 0.97 13.25 0.48
C ILE A 204 0.49 12.11 -0.42
N VAL A 205 -0.68 11.54 -0.13
CA VAL A 205 -1.23 10.41 -0.88
C VAL A 205 -1.60 10.82 -2.29
N GLY A 206 -2.22 12.00 -2.47
CA GLY A 206 -2.57 12.55 -3.78
C GLY A 206 -1.33 12.73 -4.67
N GLN A 207 -0.23 13.26 -4.13
CA GLN A 207 1.04 13.38 -4.85
C GLN A 207 1.60 12.01 -5.25
N LEU A 208 1.54 11.01 -4.36
CA LEU A 208 2.02 9.66 -4.64
C LEU A 208 1.17 8.94 -5.69
N VAL A 209 -0.17 9.09 -5.63
CA VAL A 209 -1.10 8.58 -6.66
C VAL A 209 -0.81 9.24 -8.00
N ALA A 210 -0.72 10.57 -8.04
CA ALA A 210 -0.39 11.31 -9.26
C ALA A 210 0.98 10.91 -9.83
N ALA A 211 1.99 10.75 -8.98
CA ALA A 211 3.32 10.28 -9.38
C ALA A 211 3.26 8.88 -10.00
N THR A 212 2.51 7.97 -9.39
CA THR A 212 2.36 6.58 -9.88
C THR A 212 1.60 6.53 -11.20
N VAL A 213 0.50 7.28 -11.32
CA VAL A 213 -0.28 7.38 -12.57
C VAL A 213 0.57 7.98 -13.70
N ALA A 214 1.38 9.01 -13.39
CA ALA A 214 2.33 9.61 -14.32
C ALA A 214 3.53 8.71 -14.65
N GLY A 215 3.70 7.56 -13.98
CA GLY A 215 4.83 6.66 -14.18
C GLY A 215 6.16 7.19 -13.64
N ARG A 216 6.12 8.11 -12.66
CA ARG A 216 7.33 8.60 -11.98
C ARG A 216 7.91 7.51 -11.10
N VAL A 217 9.23 7.39 -11.13
CA VAL A 217 9.99 6.42 -10.34
C VAL A 217 9.69 6.60 -8.84
N GLY A 218 9.49 5.49 -8.14
CA GLY A 218 9.29 5.46 -6.69
C GLY A 218 7.88 5.71 -6.18
N GLY A 219 6.98 6.30 -6.99
CA GLY A 219 5.59 6.55 -6.56
C GLY A 219 4.87 5.27 -6.16
N ALA A 220 4.91 4.26 -7.03
CA ALA A 220 4.31 2.95 -6.79
C ALA A 220 4.90 2.25 -5.56
N LEU A 221 6.22 2.35 -5.39
CA LEU A 221 6.94 1.78 -4.24
C LEU A 221 6.49 2.44 -2.95
N CYS A 222 6.46 3.77 -2.89
CA CYS A 222 6.01 4.52 -1.72
C CYS A 222 4.55 4.21 -1.34
N LEU A 223 3.63 4.14 -2.32
CA LEU A 223 2.25 3.73 -2.06
C LEU A 223 2.16 2.29 -1.54
N THR A 224 2.96 1.38 -2.11
CA THR A 224 3.02 -0.01 -1.66
C THR A 224 3.48 -0.09 -0.21
N LEU A 225 4.54 0.64 0.16
CA LEU A 225 5.02 0.72 1.55
C LEU A 225 3.97 1.31 2.48
N LEU A 226 3.28 2.37 2.05
CA LEU A 226 2.21 2.98 2.83
C LEU A 226 1.03 2.02 3.04
N GLY A 227 0.63 1.28 2.02
CA GLY A 227 -0.43 0.27 2.14
C GLY A 227 -0.02 -0.92 3.01
N TRP A 228 1.24 -1.35 2.95
CA TRP A 228 1.79 -2.33 3.89
C TRP A 228 1.74 -1.80 5.33
N ALA A 229 2.13 -0.55 5.55
CA ALA A 229 2.06 0.07 6.87
C ALA A 229 0.62 0.12 7.40
N ALA A 230 -0.33 0.50 6.56
CA ALA A 230 -1.75 0.51 6.92
C ALA A 230 -2.28 -0.91 7.24
N ALA A 231 -2.01 -1.90 6.38
CA ALA A 231 -2.52 -3.26 6.55
C ALA A 231 -1.94 -3.97 7.79
N THR A 232 -0.64 -3.81 8.03
CA THR A 232 0.02 -4.42 9.19
C THR A 232 -0.31 -3.71 10.49
N TRP A 233 -0.53 -2.39 10.46
CA TRP A 233 -1.12 -1.66 11.59
C TRP A 233 -2.53 -2.18 11.90
N ALA A 234 -3.37 -2.38 10.87
CA ALA A 234 -4.72 -2.91 11.02
C ALA A 234 -4.73 -4.29 11.71
N LEU A 235 -3.78 -5.16 11.35
CA LEU A 235 -3.60 -6.46 12.01
C LEU A 235 -3.18 -6.30 13.47
N LEU A 236 -2.29 -5.36 13.78
CA LEU A 236 -1.81 -5.14 15.14
C LEU A 236 -2.94 -4.67 16.08
N VAL A 237 -3.79 -3.74 15.62
CA VAL A 237 -4.93 -3.26 16.42
C VAL A 237 -6.06 -4.27 16.54
N SER A 238 -6.05 -5.31 15.71
CA SER A 238 -7.02 -6.41 15.76
C SER A 238 -6.69 -7.47 16.81
N ILE A 239 -5.53 -7.38 17.49
CA ILE A 239 -5.13 -8.39 18.47
C ILE A 239 -6.00 -8.23 19.73
N PRO A 240 -6.70 -9.30 20.19
CA PRO A 240 -7.51 -9.24 21.40
C PRO A 240 -6.69 -8.76 22.61
N GLY A 241 -7.23 -7.78 23.35
CA GLY A 241 -6.55 -7.17 24.49
C GLY A 241 -5.52 -6.09 24.14
N ALA A 242 -5.37 -5.74 22.85
CA ALA A 242 -4.62 -4.55 22.46
C ALA A 242 -5.34 -3.29 22.98
N PRO A 243 -4.60 -2.27 23.46
CA PRO A 243 -5.17 -1.06 24.06
C PRO A 243 -5.65 -0.04 23.00
N PHE A 244 -5.97 -0.49 21.78
CA PHE A 244 -6.27 0.37 20.64
C PHE A 244 -7.69 0.14 20.16
N ASP A 245 -8.40 1.21 19.78
CA ASP A 245 -9.67 1.08 19.07
C ASP A 245 -9.41 0.46 17.68
N SER A 246 -10.06 -0.66 17.40
CA SER A 246 -9.92 -1.41 16.15
C SER A 246 -10.72 -0.79 14.99
N LEU A 247 -11.64 0.14 15.29
CA LEU A 247 -12.60 0.69 14.34
C LEU A 247 -12.14 2.06 13.83
N ASP A 248 -12.12 2.22 12.51
CA ASP A 248 -11.93 3.52 11.87
C ASP A 248 -13.27 3.97 11.32
N THR A 249 -13.60 5.22 11.61
CA THR A 249 -14.83 5.82 11.15
C THR A 249 -14.60 7.27 10.79
N VAL A 250 -14.92 7.60 9.55
CA VAL A 250 -14.90 8.96 9.04
C VAL A 250 -15.87 9.83 9.85
N GLN A 251 -16.94 9.26 10.40
CA GLN A 251 -17.85 9.92 11.35
C GLN A 251 -17.12 10.43 12.60
N LEU A 252 -16.06 9.73 13.04
CA LEU A 252 -15.22 10.19 14.16
C LEU A 252 -14.07 11.12 13.73
N GLY A 253 -13.98 11.48 12.45
CA GLY A 253 -12.92 12.32 11.90
C GLY A 253 -11.65 11.54 11.52
N TYR A 254 -11.73 10.21 11.43
CA TYR A 254 -10.64 9.39 10.91
C TYR A 254 -10.54 9.48 9.39
N LEU A 255 -9.33 9.24 8.85
CA LEU A 255 -9.01 9.49 7.44
C LEU A 255 -9.50 8.41 6.48
N GLY A 256 -10.08 7.31 6.98
CA GLY A 256 -10.29 6.12 6.16
C GLY A 256 -8.95 5.47 5.80
N ILE A 257 -8.10 5.24 6.79
CA ILE A 257 -6.75 4.66 6.62
C ILE A 257 -6.83 3.29 5.94
N GLY A 258 -7.96 2.58 6.08
CA GLY A 258 -8.22 1.32 5.39
C GLY A 258 -8.11 1.38 3.86
N VAL A 259 -8.41 2.53 3.24
CA VAL A 259 -8.28 2.71 1.79
C VAL A 259 -6.81 2.66 1.35
N LEU A 260 -5.87 3.01 2.24
CA LEU A 260 -4.43 2.96 1.95
C LEU A 260 -3.93 1.54 1.70
N GLY A 261 -4.50 0.53 2.35
CA GLY A 261 -4.20 -0.88 2.08
C GLY A 261 -4.52 -1.27 0.64
N GLY A 262 -5.71 -0.88 0.16
CA GLY A 262 -6.13 -1.06 -1.24
C GLY A 262 -5.27 -0.25 -2.23
N LEU A 263 -4.89 0.99 -1.87
CA LEU A 263 -3.98 1.80 -2.69
C LEU A 263 -2.60 1.17 -2.85
N GLY A 264 -2.00 0.69 -1.75
CA GLY A 264 -0.71 0.01 -1.81
C GLY A 264 -0.79 -1.30 -2.57
N ALA A 265 -1.87 -2.06 -2.39
CA ALA A 265 -2.15 -3.23 -3.20
C ALA A 265 -2.21 -2.88 -4.69
N ALA A 266 -2.98 -1.85 -5.09
CA ALA A 266 -3.12 -1.40 -6.47
C ALA A 266 -1.78 -0.92 -7.06
N ALA A 267 -1.00 -0.17 -6.28
CA ALA A 267 0.31 0.33 -6.67
C ALA A 267 1.33 -0.79 -6.88
N ALA A 268 1.20 -1.92 -6.18
CA ALA A 268 2.03 -3.10 -6.36
C ALA A 268 1.76 -3.88 -7.67
N SER A 269 0.86 -3.40 -8.54
CA SER A 269 0.51 -4.06 -9.79
C SER A 269 1.71 -4.21 -10.72
N PRO A 270 1.97 -5.41 -11.26
CA PRO A 270 2.99 -5.61 -12.29
C PRO A 270 2.78 -4.73 -13.53
N ALA A 271 1.53 -4.34 -13.82
CA ALA A 271 1.22 -3.43 -14.93
C ALA A 271 1.72 -1.99 -14.71
N LEU A 272 1.96 -1.61 -13.46
CA LEU A 272 2.47 -0.30 -13.03
C LEU A 272 3.97 -0.33 -12.67
N ALA A 273 4.61 -1.50 -12.68
CA ALA A 273 6.03 -1.62 -12.41
C ALA A 273 6.86 -0.78 -13.41
N ALA A 274 7.77 0.03 -12.87
CA ALA A 274 8.75 0.78 -13.64
C ALA A 274 9.86 -0.17 -14.16
N PRO A 275 10.55 0.20 -15.27
CA PRO A 275 11.52 -0.67 -15.92
C PRO A 275 12.67 -1.12 -14.99
N PRO A 276 13.28 -2.29 -15.26
CA PRO A 276 14.15 -3.03 -14.33
C PRO A 276 15.53 -2.42 -14.05
N ALA A 277 15.88 -1.27 -14.61
CA ALA A 277 17.18 -0.62 -14.41
C ALA A 277 17.11 0.52 -13.37
N MET A 278 16.67 0.22 -12.15
CA MET A 278 16.76 1.18 -11.05
C MET A 278 18.16 1.15 -10.42
N THR A 279 18.80 2.32 -10.32
CA THR A 279 20.00 2.45 -9.48
C THR A 279 19.62 2.25 -8.00
N GLN A 280 20.59 1.92 -7.14
CA GLN A 280 20.36 1.83 -5.70
C GLN A 280 19.78 3.14 -5.14
N ARG A 281 20.26 4.28 -5.67
CA ARG A 281 19.74 5.61 -5.36
C ARG A 281 18.26 5.76 -5.71
N ASP A 282 17.86 5.36 -6.92
CA ASP A 282 16.46 5.46 -7.37
C ASP A 282 15.50 4.61 -6.53
N TYR A 283 16.02 3.51 -5.97
CA TYR A 283 15.24 2.62 -5.12
C TYR A 283 15.00 3.18 -3.71
N TYR A 284 16.03 3.73 -3.06
CA TYR A 284 15.95 4.17 -1.66
C TYR A 284 15.51 5.62 -1.47
N LEU A 285 15.81 6.50 -2.42
CA LEU A 285 15.56 7.92 -2.27
C LEU A 285 14.06 8.26 -2.14
N PRO A 286 13.13 7.65 -2.92
CA PRO A 286 11.70 7.92 -2.76
C PRO A 286 11.13 7.48 -1.39
N PRO A 287 11.39 6.25 -0.88
CA PRO A 287 10.99 5.88 0.48
C PRO A 287 11.58 6.78 1.57
N LEU A 288 12.85 7.19 1.45
CA LEU A 288 13.47 8.12 2.40
C LEU A 288 12.81 9.49 2.37
N ARG A 289 12.43 10.00 1.19
CA ARG A 289 11.65 11.24 1.08
C ARG A 289 10.28 11.11 1.75
N LEU A 290 9.62 9.97 1.60
CA LEU A 290 8.35 9.71 2.29
C LEU A 290 8.54 9.72 3.81
N VAL A 291 9.57 9.05 4.33
CA VAL A 291 9.93 9.08 5.77
C VAL A 291 10.19 10.50 6.23
N LEU A 292 10.95 11.31 5.49
CA LEU A 292 11.22 12.70 5.83
C LEU A 292 9.93 13.53 5.92
N VAL A 293 9.08 13.46 4.89
CA VAL A 293 7.83 14.24 4.84
C VAL A 293 6.90 13.83 5.99
N VAL A 294 6.68 12.54 6.18
CA VAL A 294 5.80 12.01 7.23
C VAL A 294 6.35 12.33 8.63
N SER A 295 7.64 12.13 8.85
CA SER A 295 8.26 12.40 10.15
C SER A 295 8.28 13.90 10.48
N THR A 296 8.54 14.76 9.49
CA THR A 296 8.53 16.22 9.68
C THR A 296 7.12 16.71 10.04
N LEU A 297 6.10 16.18 9.36
CA LEU A 297 4.70 16.45 9.72
C LEU A 297 4.44 16.07 11.19
N TRP A 298 4.90 14.89 11.62
CA TRP A 298 4.68 14.44 13.00
C TRP A 298 5.50 15.19 14.05
N VAL A 299 6.70 15.67 13.72
CA VAL A 299 7.44 16.62 14.55
C VAL A 299 6.62 17.89 14.74
N ALA A 300 6.12 18.49 13.66
CA ALA A 300 5.30 19.70 13.72
C ALA A 300 4.01 19.49 14.56
N VAL A 301 3.29 18.39 14.33
CA VAL A 301 2.10 18.03 15.12
C VAL A 301 2.44 17.85 16.60
N SER A 302 3.56 17.19 16.91
CA SER A 302 3.98 16.97 18.30
C SER A 302 4.34 18.30 18.99
N VAL A 303 5.03 19.21 18.30
CA VAL A 303 5.33 20.56 18.81
C VAL A 303 4.05 21.33 19.06
N VAL A 304 3.13 21.38 18.09
CA VAL A 304 1.82 22.05 18.25
C VAL A 304 1.09 21.49 19.46
N ARG A 305 1.05 20.15 19.61
CA ARG A 305 0.42 19.53 20.79
C ARG A 305 1.09 19.88 22.11
N LEU A 306 2.41 19.93 22.17
CA LEU A 306 3.13 20.34 23.37
C LEU A 306 2.89 21.82 23.72
N THR A 307 2.63 22.67 22.72
CA THR A 307 2.28 24.08 22.96
C THR A 307 0.83 24.28 23.38
N LEU A 308 -0.09 23.48 22.84
CA LEU A 308 -1.53 23.61 23.09
C LEU A 308 -2.02 22.77 24.28
N TYR A 309 -1.29 21.74 24.69
CA TYR A 309 -1.69 20.80 25.73
C TYR A 309 -0.54 20.52 26.71
N SER A 310 -0.87 19.95 27.87
CA SER A 310 0.16 19.46 28.79
C SER A 310 0.99 18.35 28.13
N ALA A 311 2.31 18.40 28.31
CA ALA A 311 3.21 17.40 27.78
C ALA A 311 2.85 15.98 28.27
N SER A 312 2.42 15.14 27.33
CA SER A 312 2.26 13.71 27.59
C SER A 312 3.56 12.98 27.26
N VAL A 313 3.86 11.90 28.00
CA VAL A 313 5.00 11.02 27.71
C VAL A 313 4.94 10.52 26.27
N ALA A 314 3.74 10.23 25.76
CA ALA A 314 3.53 9.78 24.40
C ALA A 314 3.89 10.85 23.35
N THR A 315 3.51 12.11 23.58
CA THR A 315 3.85 13.21 22.67
C THR A 315 5.35 13.46 22.65
N LEU A 316 6.02 13.40 23.81
CA LEU A 316 7.47 13.52 23.90
C LEU A 316 8.18 12.36 23.22
N ALA A 317 7.74 11.12 23.45
CA ALA A 317 8.28 9.93 22.81
C ALA A 317 8.13 9.98 21.29
N ALA A 318 6.95 10.40 20.78
CA ALA A 318 6.71 10.63 19.37
C ALA A 318 7.66 11.68 18.80
N LEU A 319 7.80 12.83 19.47
CA LEU A 319 8.68 13.91 19.04
C LEU A 319 10.13 13.43 18.92
N VAL A 320 10.65 12.73 19.94
CA VAL A 320 12.02 12.20 19.93
C VAL A 320 12.20 11.21 18.77
N PHE A 321 11.27 10.28 18.59
CA PHE A 321 11.35 9.28 17.54
C PHE A 321 11.29 9.89 16.13
N PHE A 322 10.32 10.77 15.86
CA PHE A 322 10.20 11.38 14.54
C PHE A 322 11.36 12.35 14.25
N THR A 323 11.92 13.01 15.27
CA THR A 323 13.15 13.81 15.10
C THR A 323 14.33 12.92 14.73
N ALA A 324 14.50 11.77 15.40
CA ALA A 324 15.52 10.79 15.04
C ALA A 324 15.30 10.20 13.64
N ALA A 325 14.05 9.99 13.23
CA ALA A 325 13.69 9.54 11.88
C ALA A 325 14.04 10.59 10.81
N VAL A 326 13.78 11.88 11.08
CA VAL A 326 14.22 12.98 10.19
C VAL A 326 15.73 12.96 10.06
N ALA A 327 16.47 12.99 11.18
CA ALA A 327 17.93 13.02 11.19
C ALA A 327 18.56 11.79 10.50
N GLY A 328 18.01 10.59 10.74
CA GLY A 328 18.46 9.36 10.10
C GLY A 328 18.20 9.38 8.59
N ALA A 329 17.02 9.82 8.16
CA ALA A 329 16.68 9.87 6.75
C ALA A 329 17.44 10.96 5.98
N THR A 330 17.74 12.12 6.58
CA THR A 330 18.62 13.13 5.97
C THR A 330 20.04 12.61 5.84
N TYR A 331 20.58 12.00 6.90
CA TYR A 331 21.92 11.43 6.89
C TYR A 331 22.11 10.36 5.80
N VAL A 332 21.17 9.41 5.67
CA VAL A 332 21.22 8.39 4.62
C VAL A 332 21.10 9.03 3.24
N ARG A 333 20.21 10.03 3.08
CA ARG A 333 20.01 10.71 1.80
C ARG A 333 21.27 11.43 1.32
N GLU A 334 21.98 12.12 2.20
CA GLU A 334 23.24 12.81 1.89
C GLU A 334 24.33 11.82 1.48
N ARG A 335 24.47 10.71 2.23
CA ARG A 335 25.43 9.66 1.88
C ARG A 335 25.13 9.03 0.52
N LEU A 336 23.85 8.76 0.21
CA LEU A 336 23.45 8.24 -1.09
C LEU A 336 23.66 9.22 -2.26
N SER A 337 23.87 10.52 -2.00
CA SER A 337 24.19 11.50 -3.06
C SER A 337 25.68 11.61 -3.39
N ASP A 338 26.58 11.15 -2.52
CA ASP A 338 28.04 11.38 -2.65
C ASP A 338 28.80 10.35 -3.51
N GLY A 339 28.10 9.41 -4.15
CA GLY A 339 28.58 8.78 -5.39
C GLY A 339 29.26 7.41 -5.34
N ASP A 340 30.19 7.11 -4.40
CA ASP A 340 31.16 6.01 -4.68
C ASP A 340 31.40 4.94 -3.59
N ALA A 341 30.67 4.95 -2.46
CA ALA A 341 30.90 3.96 -1.38
C ALA A 341 29.77 2.92 -1.23
N GLU A 342 30.11 1.73 -0.70
CA GLU A 342 29.13 0.72 -0.29
C GLU A 342 28.36 1.22 0.97
N HIS A 343 27.20 1.84 0.76
CA HIS A 343 26.38 2.48 1.81
C HIS A 343 25.60 1.51 2.72
N ARG A 344 25.86 0.21 2.61
CA ARG A 344 25.14 -0.85 3.31
C ARG A 344 25.18 -0.69 4.82
N GLY A 345 26.36 -0.39 5.38
CA GLY A 345 26.53 -0.23 6.82
C GLY A 345 25.67 0.90 7.39
N VAL A 346 25.61 2.04 6.68
CA VAL A 346 24.81 3.22 7.07
C VAL A 346 23.31 2.93 6.99
N LEU A 347 22.87 2.28 5.92
CA LEU A 347 21.47 1.89 5.74
C LEU A 347 21.01 0.95 6.88
N LEU A 348 21.82 -0.07 7.19
CA LEU A 348 21.52 -1.04 8.24
C LEU A 348 21.55 -0.40 9.64
N SER A 349 22.50 0.48 9.93
CA SER A 349 22.58 1.15 11.23
C SER A 349 21.38 2.06 11.48
N VAL A 350 20.94 2.82 10.46
CA VAL A 350 19.76 3.68 10.58
C VAL A 350 18.49 2.84 10.69
N ALA A 351 18.35 1.77 9.91
CA ALA A 351 17.23 0.84 10.04
C ALA A 351 17.14 0.23 11.44
N ALA A 352 18.26 -0.26 11.99
CA ALA A 352 18.31 -0.85 13.33
C ALA A 352 17.97 0.17 14.42
N MET A 353 18.49 1.41 14.31
CA MET A 353 18.17 2.50 15.23
C MET A 353 16.67 2.83 15.20
N LEU A 354 16.06 2.98 14.02
CA LEU A 354 14.63 3.29 13.90
C LEU A 354 13.74 2.17 14.44
N ILE A 355 14.11 0.90 14.23
CA ILE A 355 13.40 -0.23 14.82
C ILE A 355 13.50 -0.17 16.36
N ALA A 356 14.70 0.02 16.91
CA ALA A 356 14.91 0.04 18.35
C ALA A 356 14.11 1.18 19.03
N ILE A 357 14.18 2.39 18.49
CA ILE A 357 13.41 3.53 19.02
C ILE A 357 11.92 3.33 18.77
N GLY A 358 11.52 2.79 17.61
CA GLY A 358 10.12 2.49 17.29
C GLY A 358 9.48 1.50 18.28
N ILE A 359 10.22 0.44 18.66
CA ILE A 359 9.81 -0.51 19.70
C ILE A 359 9.69 0.20 21.04
N ALA A 360 10.69 0.99 21.44
CA ALA A 360 10.65 1.73 22.70
C ALA A 360 9.43 2.66 22.75
N VAL A 361 9.14 3.38 21.66
CA VAL A 361 7.97 4.25 21.58
C VAL A 361 6.67 3.45 21.65
N LEU A 362 6.54 2.33 20.92
CA LEU A 362 5.36 1.47 21.02
C LEU A 362 5.13 0.96 22.45
N VAL A 363 6.19 0.55 23.15
CA VAL A 363 6.09 0.10 24.54
C VAL A 363 5.64 1.25 25.44
N THR A 364 6.21 2.44 25.29
CA THR A 364 5.79 3.62 26.08
C THR A 364 4.37 4.08 25.75
N MET A 365 3.93 3.90 24.49
CA MET A 365 2.60 4.28 24.02
C MET A 365 1.52 3.24 24.32
N GLY A 366 1.88 1.98 24.53
CA GLY A 366 0.96 0.90 24.94
C GLY A 366 0.28 1.15 26.28
N VAL A 367 0.67 2.18 27.02
CA VAL A 367 0.15 2.54 28.35
C VAL A 367 -0.93 3.65 28.26
N ARG A 368 -1.94 3.50 27.39
CA ARG A 368 -3.14 4.39 27.26
C ARG A 368 -2.94 5.64 26.39
N VAL A 369 -2.90 5.48 25.06
CA VAL A 369 -3.06 6.64 24.17
C VAL A 369 -4.15 6.34 23.13
N ASN A 370 -5.30 7.00 23.28
CA ASN A 370 -6.35 7.06 22.26
C ASN A 370 -5.82 7.87 21.07
N TRP A 371 -5.21 7.18 20.11
CA TRP A 371 -4.79 7.80 18.87
C TRP A 371 -5.95 7.81 17.89
N ASN A 372 -6.75 8.87 17.97
CA ASN A 372 -7.76 9.18 16.96
C ASN A 372 -7.15 9.64 15.60
N TYR A 373 -5.87 9.32 15.33
CA TYR A 373 -5.03 9.96 14.30
C TYR A 373 -4.12 8.94 13.60
N PRO A 374 -3.66 9.20 12.36
CA PRO A 374 -2.72 8.33 11.62
C PRO A 374 -1.28 8.26 12.21
N ALA A 375 -1.07 8.72 13.45
CA ALA A 375 0.24 8.71 14.12
C ALA A 375 0.83 7.32 14.26
N PRO A 376 0.04 6.31 14.68
CA PRO A 376 0.58 4.98 14.81
C PRO A 376 0.96 4.39 13.45
N MET A 377 0.23 4.70 12.38
CA MET A 377 0.60 4.30 11.02
C MET A 377 1.90 4.96 10.56
N ALA A 378 2.11 6.26 10.86
CA ALA A 378 3.36 6.94 10.54
C ALA A 378 4.55 6.35 11.30
N LEU A 379 4.37 6.06 12.58
CA LEU A 379 5.37 5.36 13.39
C LEU A 379 5.64 3.98 12.81
N TRP A 380 4.61 3.26 12.41
CA TRP A 380 4.73 1.93 11.84
C TRP A 380 5.46 1.92 10.49
N LEU A 381 5.14 2.89 9.63
CA LEU A 381 5.84 3.11 8.36
C LEU A 381 7.33 3.39 8.57
N THR A 382 7.65 4.32 9.46
CA THR A 382 9.02 4.85 9.66
C THR A 382 9.88 3.92 10.53
N GLY A 383 9.30 3.29 11.55
CA GLY A 383 9.99 2.43 12.50
C GLY A 383 10.09 0.97 12.09
N PHE A 384 9.19 0.47 11.23
CA PHE A 384 9.13 -0.96 10.90
C PHE A 384 9.14 -1.22 9.39
N VAL A 385 8.24 -0.61 8.61
CA VAL A 385 8.08 -0.97 7.19
C VAL A 385 9.28 -0.55 6.34
N VAL A 386 9.73 0.71 6.44
CA VAL A 386 10.92 1.16 5.69
C VAL A 386 12.20 0.47 6.18
N PRO A 387 12.45 0.32 7.49
CA PRO A 387 13.56 -0.48 7.98
C PRO A 387 13.54 -1.95 7.51
N ALA A 388 12.37 -2.60 7.48
CA ALA A 388 12.22 -3.95 6.97
C ALA A 388 12.53 -4.04 5.47
N LEU A 389 12.16 -3.04 4.67
CA LEU A 389 12.56 -2.95 3.26
C LEU A 389 14.08 -2.90 3.11
N ILE A 390 14.74 -2.06 3.93
CA ILE A 390 16.20 -1.93 3.94
C ILE A 390 16.85 -3.27 4.30
N LEU A 391 16.43 -3.89 5.39
CA LEU A 391 16.94 -5.19 5.85
C LEU A 391 16.72 -6.29 4.80
N TRP A 392 15.52 -6.38 4.22
CA TRP A 392 15.21 -7.34 3.17
C TRP A 392 16.15 -7.18 1.98
N ARG A 393 16.31 -5.95 1.49
CA ARG A 393 17.10 -5.67 0.29
C ARG A 393 18.59 -5.89 0.53
N GLU A 394 19.12 -5.44 1.66
CA GLU A 394 20.56 -5.43 1.95
C GLU A 394 21.07 -6.74 2.59
N VAL A 395 20.21 -7.51 3.27
CA VAL A 395 20.61 -8.76 3.94
C VAL A 395 20.14 -9.98 3.15
N LEU A 396 18.89 -9.98 2.70
CA LEU A 396 18.23 -11.18 2.15
C LEU A 396 18.25 -11.24 0.62
N ALA A 397 18.37 -10.10 -0.07
CA ALA A 397 18.40 -10.03 -1.54
C ALA A 397 19.58 -9.20 -2.12
N PRO A 398 20.84 -9.48 -1.73
CA PRO A 398 22.00 -8.73 -2.21
C PRO A 398 22.25 -8.89 -3.72
N GLY A 399 21.74 -9.97 -4.34
CA GLY A 399 22.00 -10.36 -5.72
C GLY A 399 21.22 -9.63 -6.81
N LEU A 400 20.21 -8.79 -6.50
CA LEU A 400 19.52 -7.97 -7.52
C LEU A 400 20.30 -6.67 -7.81
N ARG A 401 21.63 -6.70 -7.74
CA ARG A 401 22.47 -5.58 -8.20
C ARG A 401 22.34 -5.53 -9.73
N PRO A 402 22.15 -4.36 -10.36
CA PRO A 402 22.36 -4.28 -11.80
C PRO A 402 23.77 -4.83 -12.06
N PRO A 403 23.95 -5.68 -13.10
CA PRO A 403 25.28 -6.14 -13.44
C PRO A 403 26.12 -4.88 -13.57
N HIS A 404 27.22 -4.80 -12.81
CA HIS A 404 28.31 -3.95 -13.28
C HIS A 404 28.55 -4.34 -14.74
N GLU A 405 28.82 -3.35 -15.59
CA GLU A 405 29.42 -3.56 -16.90
C GLU A 405 30.74 -4.34 -16.71
N SER A 406 30.67 -5.63 -16.45
CA SER A 406 31.73 -6.56 -16.79
C SER A 406 31.64 -6.65 -18.30
N ALA A 407 32.34 -5.72 -18.95
CA ALA A 407 32.63 -5.74 -20.36
C ALA A 407 33.48 -6.98 -20.69
N PHE A 408 32.93 -8.18 -20.58
CA PHE A 408 33.39 -9.40 -21.22
C PHE A 408 32.24 -10.41 -21.20
N PRO A 409 31.76 -10.90 -22.35
CA PRO A 409 30.93 -12.09 -22.35
C PRO A 409 31.76 -13.23 -21.74
N PRO A 410 31.16 -14.11 -20.92
CA PRO A 410 31.84 -15.33 -20.52
C PRO A 410 32.14 -16.13 -21.78
N ASP A 411 33.43 -16.33 -22.06
CA ASP A 411 33.92 -17.27 -23.08
C ASP A 411 33.25 -18.64 -22.83
N GLY A 412 32.26 -18.98 -23.65
CA GLY A 412 31.54 -20.25 -23.51
C GLY A 412 30.04 -20.23 -23.84
N PHE A 413 29.45 -19.11 -24.26
CA PHE A 413 28.11 -19.17 -24.85
C PHE A 413 28.19 -19.65 -26.31
N ILE A 414 27.77 -20.89 -26.50
CA ILE A 414 27.67 -21.59 -27.79
C ILE A 414 26.93 -20.70 -28.80
N ASP A 415 27.65 -20.30 -29.85
CA ASP A 415 27.09 -19.71 -31.06
C ASP A 415 26.10 -20.71 -31.67
N TRP A 416 24.81 -20.48 -31.45
CA TRP A 416 23.77 -21.03 -32.32
C TRP A 416 23.80 -20.25 -33.63
N ALA A 417 24.79 -20.53 -34.46
CA ALA A 417 24.78 -20.15 -35.85
C ALA A 417 23.48 -20.69 -36.46
N ALA A 418 22.58 -19.77 -36.80
CA ALA A 418 21.43 -20.06 -37.63
C ALA A 418 21.96 -20.64 -38.96
N GLN A 419 21.82 -21.96 -39.14
CA GLN A 419 21.93 -22.57 -40.45
C GLN A 419 20.76 -22.03 -41.29
N GLY A 420 21.03 -20.99 -42.07
CA GLY A 420 20.12 -20.53 -43.11
C GLY A 420 19.88 -21.65 -44.13
N PRO A 421 18.66 -21.79 -44.67
CA PRO A 421 18.38 -22.78 -45.70
C PRO A 421 19.21 -22.45 -46.94
N GLY A 422 20.07 -23.39 -47.32
CA GLY A 422 20.95 -23.32 -48.47
C GLY A 422 20.19 -22.96 -49.74
N ALA A 423 20.59 -21.83 -50.33
CA ALA A 423 20.31 -21.49 -51.71
C ALA A 423 20.99 -22.54 -52.61
N HIS A 424 20.18 -23.40 -53.24
CA HIS A 424 20.62 -24.15 -54.40
C HIS A 424 20.72 -23.19 -55.59
N THR A 425 21.90 -22.61 -55.80
CA THR A 425 22.25 -21.97 -57.07
C THR A 425 22.56 -23.05 -58.10
N GLY A 426 21.78 -23.06 -59.18
CA GLY A 426 21.98 -23.93 -60.33
C GLY A 426 23.34 -23.71 -60.99
N GLY A 427 24.02 -24.82 -61.28
CA GLY A 427 25.18 -24.88 -62.15
C GLY A 427 24.80 -25.57 -63.45
N THR A 428 24.73 -24.79 -64.52
CA THR A 428 24.82 -25.27 -65.90
C THR A 428 26.24 -25.77 -66.17
N ASN A 429 26.43 -27.01 -66.62
CA ASN A 429 27.31 -27.36 -67.74
C ASN A 429 27.38 -28.88 -68.01
N ARG A 430 27.14 -29.19 -69.30
CA ARG A 430 27.29 -30.45 -70.05
C ARG A 430 26.16 -31.46 -69.99
#